data_AF-A0A834CQF4-F1
#
_entry.id   AF-A0A834CQF4-F1
#
_cell.length_a   1.000
_cell.length_b   1.000
_cell.length_c   1.000
_cell.angle_alpha   90.00
_cell.angle_beta   90.00
_cell.angle_gamma   90.00
#
_symmetry.space_group_name_H-M   'P 1'
#
loop_
_entity.id
_entity.type
_entity.pdbx_description
1 polymer ?
#
loop_
_entity_poly.entity_id
_entity_poly.type
_entity_poly.pdbx_seq_one_letter_code
_entity_poly.pdbx_strand_id
1 'polypeptide(L)'
;MRKWRLARNLQNLFSGLYLHAIFLLGSVCVVYGDCTPEQLAAIKNCSKHERHTRNYDYMEGGDVRIRQLFSATNWFLQIDDSGNISGTQDRTNCYSILEIRSVSEGGILAIKGVKSQYYIAMNKAGKLKGKRIYNENCIFKEIFLENNYSAYSSTKWTNNGTELFITLSKTGRPIRGKKNNKISQSSHFIPMNCKKQEMMLE
;
A
#
# COMPACT_ATOMS: atom_id res chain seq x y z
N MET A 1 -2.28 61.76 34.10
CA MET A 1 -1.20 60.83 33.72
C MET A 1 -1.71 59.40 33.58
N ARG A 2 -1.43 58.77 32.44
CA ARG A 2 -1.32 57.31 32.17
C ARG A 2 -2.20 56.34 32.99
N LYS A 3 -3.46 56.11 32.61
CA LYS A 3 -4.19 54.89 33.09
C LYS A 3 -4.94 54.08 32.04
N TRP A 4 -5.13 54.55 30.81
CA TRP A 4 -5.98 53.85 29.82
C TRP A 4 -5.22 53.16 28.66
N ARG A 5 -3.88 53.15 28.69
CA ARG A 5 -3.07 52.57 27.60
C ARG A 5 -2.62 51.12 27.85
N LEU A 6 -2.81 50.56 29.06
CA LEU A 6 -2.40 49.18 29.38
C LEU A 6 -3.43 48.11 29.00
N ALA A 7 -4.72 48.39 29.07
CA ALA A 7 -5.75 47.36 28.89
C ALA A 7 -5.86 46.84 27.44
N ARG A 8 -5.64 47.69 26.43
CA ARG A 8 -5.65 47.28 25.00
C ARG A 8 -4.45 46.43 24.60
N ASN A 9 -3.34 46.55 25.32
CA ASN A 9 -2.14 45.77 25.02
C ASN A 9 -2.24 44.33 25.54
N LEU A 10 -3.00 44.12 26.62
CA LEU A 10 -3.17 42.81 27.23
C LEU A 10 -4.10 41.90 26.40
N GLN A 11 -5.18 42.46 25.83
CA GLN A 11 -6.09 41.73 24.93
C GLN A 11 -5.40 41.25 23.63
N ASN A 12 -4.50 42.07 23.07
CA ASN A 12 -3.74 41.72 21.87
C ASN A 12 -2.59 40.73 22.15
N LEU A 13 -2.06 40.70 23.37
CA LEU A 13 -1.06 39.71 23.81
C LEU A 13 -1.69 38.32 23.95
N PHE A 14 -2.91 38.24 24.50
CA PHE A 14 -3.61 36.95 24.65
C PHE A 14 -4.08 36.35 23.32
N SER A 15 -4.47 37.17 22.32
CA SER A 15 -4.87 36.64 21.00
C SER A 15 -3.67 36.17 20.17
N GLY A 16 -2.53 36.86 20.26
CA GLY A 16 -1.29 36.45 19.61
C GLY A 16 -0.72 35.14 20.17
N LEU A 17 -0.70 35.00 21.50
CA LEU A 17 -0.27 33.76 22.17
C LEU A 17 -1.20 32.58 21.85
N TYR A 18 -2.51 32.83 21.71
CA TYR A 18 -3.48 31.81 21.30
C TYR A 18 -3.27 31.34 19.84
N LEU A 19 -2.98 32.26 18.92
CA LEU A 19 -2.67 31.90 17.52
C LEU A 19 -1.33 31.15 17.40
N HIS A 20 -0.32 31.52 18.20
CA HIS A 20 0.93 30.76 18.27
C HIS A 20 0.73 29.38 18.93
N ALA A 21 -0.12 29.26 19.95
CA ALA A 21 -0.49 27.98 20.54
C ALA A 21 -1.22 27.08 19.54
N ILE A 22 -2.11 27.61 18.68
CA ILE A 22 -2.75 26.87 17.58
C ILE A 22 -1.71 26.44 16.53
N PHE A 23 -0.73 27.30 16.20
CA PHE A 23 0.33 26.93 15.26
C PHE A 23 1.28 25.87 15.82
N LEU A 24 1.58 25.92 17.12
CA LEU A 24 2.41 24.91 17.81
C LEU A 24 1.64 23.60 18.01
N LEU A 25 0.36 23.63 18.39
CA LEU A 25 -0.51 22.43 18.46
C LEU A 25 -0.78 21.84 17.06
N GLY A 26 -0.98 22.69 16.05
CA GLY A 26 -1.13 22.27 14.65
C GLY A 26 0.15 21.70 14.05
N SER A 27 1.32 22.21 14.47
CA SER A 27 2.63 21.68 14.07
C SER A 27 3.00 20.37 14.78
N VAL A 28 2.39 20.06 15.92
CA VAL A 28 2.55 18.76 16.61
C VAL A 28 1.62 17.69 16.01
N CYS A 29 0.54 18.08 15.32
CA CYS A 29 -0.37 17.12 14.67
C CYS A 29 -0.01 16.75 13.23
N VAL A 30 1.18 17.12 12.73
CA VAL A 30 1.72 16.52 11.50
C VAL A 30 2.77 15.47 11.86
N VAL A 31 2.41 14.55 12.76
CA VAL A 31 3.13 13.30 12.91
C VAL A 31 2.50 12.32 11.94
N TYR A 32 3.35 11.83 11.04
CA TYR A 32 3.11 10.74 10.10
C TYR A 32 2.24 9.64 10.71
N GLY A 33 1.42 8.98 9.89
CA GLY A 33 0.55 7.90 10.32
C GLY A 33 1.31 6.76 11.00
N ASP A 34 1.51 6.86 12.30
CA ASP A 34 2.18 5.86 13.10
C ASP A 34 1.43 4.55 12.99
N CYS A 35 2.16 3.50 12.61
CA CYS A 35 1.61 2.17 12.55
C CYS A 35 1.36 1.67 13.96
N THR A 36 0.17 1.12 14.21
CA THR A 36 -0.19 0.63 15.53
C THR A 36 0.77 -0.49 15.95
N PRO A 37 0.96 -0.76 17.26
CA PRO A 37 1.81 -1.85 17.73
C PRO A 37 1.48 -3.23 17.11
N GLU A 38 0.20 -3.47 16.79
CA GLU A 38 -0.27 -4.68 16.08
C GLU A 38 0.20 -4.73 14.62
N GLN A 39 0.19 -3.57 13.94
CA GLN A 39 0.72 -3.45 12.57
C GLN A 39 2.24 -3.59 12.59
N LEU A 40 2.91 -3.03 13.59
CA LEU A 40 4.34 -3.23 13.82
C LEU A 40 4.67 -4.70 14.14
N ALA A 41 3.77 -5.42 14.82
CA ALA A 41 3.89 -6.85 15.03
C ALA A 41 3.72 -7.63 13.71
N ALA A 42 2.74 -7.29 12.87
CA ALA A 42 2.58 -7.88 11.54
C ALA A 42 3.80 -7.63 10.62
N ILE A 43 4.41 -6.44 10.72
CA ILE A 43 5.67 -6.08 10.06
C ILE A 43 6.84 -6.91 10.58
N LYS A 44 6.98 -7.02 11.90
CA LYS A 44 7.98 -7.87 12.55
C LYS A 44 7.81 -9.34 12.17
N ASN A 45 6.58 -9.76 11.86
CA ASN A 45 6.24 -11.12 11.46
C ASN A 45 6.37 -11.37 9.94
N CYS A 46 6.85 -10.40 9.14
CA CYS A 46 7.15 -10.59 7.70
C CYS A 46 8.17 -11.71 7.39
N SER A 47 8.66 -12.44 8.38
CA SER A 47 9.71 -13.46 8.27
C SER A 47 9.32 -14.86 8.78
N LYS A 48 8.06 -15.14 9.14
CA LYS A 48 7.70 -16.47 9.66
C LYS A 48 6.55 -17.14 8.89
N HIS A 49 6.74 -17.35 7.60
CA HIS A 49 6.10 -18.51 6.96
C HIS A 49 7.17 -19.55 6.67
N GLU A 50 7.19 -20.52 7.57
CA GLU A 50 7.91 -21.78 7.49
C GLU A 50 7.48 -22.48 6.20
N ARG A 51 8.41 -23.14 5.50
CA ARG A 51 8.12 -23.93 4.30
C ARG A 51 7.24 -25.12 4.71
N HIS A 52 5.94 -24.91 4.84
CA HIS A 52 5.02 -26.01 5.08
C HIS A 52 4.83 -26.77 3.77
N THR A 53 5.29 -28.02 3.79
CA THR A 53 4.98 -29.04 2.80
C THR A 53 3.47 -29.24 2.71
N ARG A 54 2.92 -28.80 1.57
CA ARG A 54 1.71 -29.29 0.88
C ARG A 54 0.62 -29.91 1.78
N ASN A 55 -0.39 -29.11 2.11
CA ASN A 55 -1.75 -29.60 2.36
C ASN A 55 -2.75 -28.51 1.94
N TYR A 56 -3.64 -28.81 0.99
CA TYR A 56 -4.52 -27.82 0.35
C TYR A 56 -5.85 -27.72 1.09
N ASP A 57 -6.13 -26.55 1.66
CA ASP A 57 -7.50 -26.07 1.83
C ASP A 57 -7.59 -24.70 1.15
N TYR A 58 -8.25 -24.61 -0.01
CA TYR A 58 -8.04 -23.52 -0.97
C TYR A 58 -8.62 -22.15 -0.55
N MET A 59 -9.23 -22.04 0.63
CA MET A 59 -9.53 -20.76 1.29
C MET A 59 -8.84 -20.60 2.67
N GLU A 60 -8.35 -21.69 3.28
CA GLU A 60 -7.72 -21.68 4.61
C GLU A 60 -6.21 -22.00 4.61
N GLY A 61 -5.61 -22.39 3.47
CA GLY A 61 -4.25 -22.96 3.42
C GLY A 61 -3.45 -22.77 2.12
N GLY A 62 -3.82 -21.83 1.24
CA GLY A 62 -2.95 -21.42 0.12
C GLY A 62 -1.65 -20.76 0.63
N ASP A 63 -0.54 -20.87 -0.12
CA ASP A 63 0.73 -20.21 0.26
C ASP A 63 0.51 -18.70 0.46
N VAL A 64 0.84 -18.23 1.67
CA VAL A 64 0.71 -16.82 2.07
C VAL A 64 2.09 -16.20 2.16
N ARG A 65 2.33 -15.19 1.33
CA ARG A 65 3.59 -14.43 1.29
C ARG A 65 3.34 -13.00 1.73
N ILE A 66 3.96 -12.58 2.82
CA ILE A 66 3.99 -11.16 3.21
C ILE A 66 5.13 -10.46 2.49
N ARG A 67 4.82 -9.49 1.63
CA ARG A 67 5.78 -8.82 0.75
C ARG A 67 5.46 -7.34 0.60
N GLN A 68 6.44 -6.57 0.13
CA GLN A 68 6.22 -5.27 -0.48
C GLN A 68 6.38 -5.44 -2.00
N LEU A 69 5.48 -4.86 -2.80
CA LEU A 69 5.61 -4.88 -4.26
C LEU A 69 6.28 -3.59 -4.73
N PHE A 70 7.57 -3.67 -5.06
CA PHE A 70 8.34 -2.54 -5.56
C PHE A 70 8.24 -2.43 -7.09
N SER A 71 7.64 -1.36 -7.59
CA SER A 71 7.48 -1.15 -9.02
C SER A 71 8.80 -0.75 -9.69
N ALA A 72 9.00 -1.13 -10.95
CA ALA A 72 10.07 -0.60 -11.81
C ALA A 72 9.98 0.93 -12.00
N THR A 73 8.87 1.55 -11.62
CA THR A 73 8.71 3.02 -11.59
C THR A 73 9.19 3.66 -10.28
N ASN A 74 9.88 2.90 -9.40
CA ASN A 74 10.45 3.34 -8.11
C ASN A 74 9.43 3.67 -7.01
N TRP A 75 8.36 2.89 -6.93
CA TRP A 75 7.31 3.05 -5.92
C TRP A 75 6.93 1.70 -5.31
N PHE A 76 6.78 1.65 -3.98
CA PHE A 76 6.09 0.54 -3.33
C PHE A 76 4.58 0.71 -3.50
N LEU A 77 3.91 -0.32 -4.00
CA LEU A 77 2.45 -0.34 -4.10
C LEU A 77 1.84 -0.33 -2.69
N GLN A 78 0.92 0.60 -2.44
CA GLN A 78 0.20 0.71 -1.17
C GLN A 78 -1.30 0.79 -1.37
N ILE A 79 -2.03 0.44 -0.31
CA ILE A 79 -3.48 0.55 -0.22
C ILE A 79 -3.90 1.06 1.15
N ASP A 80 -4.44 2.27 1.20
CA ASP A 80 -4.79 2.97 2.45
C ASP A 80 -6.11 2.48 3.08
N ASP A 81 -6.44 3.02 4.25
CA ASP A 81 -7.68 2.68 4.99
C ASP A 81 -8.98 3.13 4.30
N SER A 82 -8.86 3.97 3.27
CA SER A 82 -9.97 4.38 2.41
C SER A 82 -10.08 3.49 1.16
N GLY A 83 -9.20 2.50 0.99
CA GLY A 83 -9.14 1.65 -0.20
C GLY A 83 -8.60 2.39 -1.44
N ASN A 84 -7.88 3.50 -1.27
CA ASN A 84 -7.15 4.13 -2.35
C ASN A 84 -5.82 3.44 -2.56
N ILE A 85 -5.50 3.18 -3.82
CA ILE A 85 -4.26 2.54 -4.24
C ILE A 85 -3.35 3.61 -4.82
N SER A 86 -2.10 3.61 -4.39
CA SER A 86 -1.06 4.52 -4.88
C SER A 86 0.32 3.93 -4.64
N GLY A 87 1.36 4.65 -5.02
CA GLY A 87 2.75 4.36 -4.74
C GLY A 87 3.26 5.20 -3.57
N THR A 88 4.11 4.61 -2.75
CA THR A 88 4.91 5.31 -1.72
C THR A 88 6.40 5.04 -1.94
N GLN A 89 7.25 6.03 -1.69
CA GLN A 89 8.71 5.85 -1.64
C GLN A 89 9.20 5.51 -0.23
N ASP A 90 8.38 5.79 0.79
CA ASP A 90 8.66 5.36 2.15
C ASP A 90 8.56 3.84 2.24
N ARG A 91 9.72 3.23 2.46
CA ARG A 91 9.91 1.79 2.59
C ARG A 91 9.39 1.23 3.91
N THR A 92 9.22 2.08 4.92
CA THR A 92 8.70 1.71 6.25
C THR A 92 7.17 1.84 6.32
N ASN A 93 6.55 2.43 5.30
CA ASN A 93 5.11 2.63 5.25
C ASN A 93 4.34 1.30 5.29
N CYS A 94 3.56 1.10 6.34
CA CYS A 94 2.85 -0.15 6.61
C CYS A 94 1.67 -0.41 5.67
N TYR A 95 1.16 0.61 4.98
CA TYR A 95 0.15 0.41 3.91
C TYR A 95 0.73 -0.23 2.66
N SER A 96 2.06 -0.26 2.52
CA SER A 96 2.76 -0.93 1.42
C SER A 96 3.04 -2.42 1.66
N ILE A 97 2.60 -2.94 2.81
CA ILE A 97 2.82 -4.32 3.20
C ILE A 97 1.60 -5.14 2.84
N LEU A 98 1.84 -6.13 1.99
CA LEU A 98 0.81 -6.86 1.29
C LEU A 98 0.92 -8.35 1.62
N GLU A 99 -0.22 -8.92 1.97
CA GLU A 99 -0.44 -10.37 1.98
C GLU A 99 -0.77 -10.81 0.57
N ILE A 100 0.10 -11.62 -0.03
CA ILE A 100 -0.12 -12.25 -1.32
C ILE A 100 -0.49 -13.70 -1.04
N ARG A 101 -1.76 -14.04 -1.24
CA ARG A 101 -2.31 -15.37 -0.96
C ARG A 101 -2.60 -16.10 -2.27
N SER A 102 -2.05 -17.30 -2.42
CA SER A 102 -2.39 -18.18 -3.53
C SER A 102 -3.86 -18.62 -3.44
N VAL A 103 -4.59 -18.52 -4.55
CA VAL A 103 -6.02 -18.88 -4.66
C VAL A 103 -6.21 -20.16 -5.48
N SER A 104 -5.36 -20.41 -6.48
CA SER A 104 -5.35 -21.65 -7.24
C SER A 104 -3.97 -21.89 -7.87
N GLU A 105 -3.80 -23.06 -8.49
CA GLU A 105 -2.59 -23.35 -9.27
C GLU A 105 -2.39 -22.35 -10.43
N GLY A 106 -1.16 -22.29 -10.97
CA GLY A 106 -0.85 -21.45 -12.13
C GLY A 106 -0.60 -19.97 -11.80
N GLY A 107 -0.22 -19.67 -10.55
CA GLY A 107 0.11 -18.30 -10.12
C GLY A 107 -1.11 -17.42 -9.86
N ILE A 108 -2.28 -18.01 -9.64
CA ILE A 108 -3.51 -17.28 -9.37
C ILE A 108 -3.58 -16.92 -7.89
N LEU A 109 -3.79 -15.65 -7.60
CA LEU A 109 -3.63 -15.11 -6.25
C LEU A 109 -4.56 -13.93 -5.96
N ALA A 110 -4.67 -13.60 -4.69
CA ALA A 110 -5.26 -12.37 -4.19
C ALA A 110 -4.19 -11.54 -3.46
N ILE A 111 -4.28 -10.21 -3.55
CA ILE A 111 -3.35 -9.29 -2.89
C ILE A 111 -4.16 -8.43 -1.91
N LYS A 112 -3.81 -8.49 -0.63
CA LYS A 112 -4.50 -7.77 0.45
C LYS A 112 -3.53 -6.89 1.23
N GLY A 113 -3.92 -5.65 1.51
CA GLY A 113 -3.17 -4.79 2.42
C GLY A 113 -3.26 -5.31 3.85
N VAL A 114 -2.12 -5.57 4.50
CA VAL A 114 -2.10 -6.05 5.88
C VAL A 114 -2.64 -5.00 6.84
N LYS A 115 -2.25 -3.73 6.66
CA LYS A 115 -2.74 -2.64 7.51
C LYS A 115 -4.22 -2.34 7.28
N SER A 116 -4.59 -2.08 6.03
CA SER A 116 -5.94 -1.60 5.69
C SER A 116 -7.00 -2.69 5.60
N GLN A 117 -6.58 -3.96 5.48
CA GLN A 117 -7.43 -5.13 5.29
C GLN A 117 -8.25 -5.10 3.98
N TYR A 118 -7.91 -4.22 3.04
CA TYR A 118 -8.52 -4.20 1.71
C TYR A 118 -7.79 -5.13 0.75
N TYR A 119 -8.55 -5.85 -0.06
CA TYR A 119 -8.06 -6.51 -1.26
C TYR A 119 -7.87 -5.49 -2.37
N ILE A 120 -6.77 -5.60 -3.12
CA ILE A 120 -6.64 -4.92 -4.40
C ILE A 120 -7.64 -5.56 -5.36
N ALA A 121 -8.44 -4.74 -6.03
CA ALA A 121 -9.40 -5.19 -7.02
C ALA A 121 -9.30 -4.35 -8.29
N MET A 122 -9.61 -4.97 -9.43
CA MET A 122 -9.66 -4.30 -10.72
C MET A 122 -11.06 -4.39 -11.31
N ASN A 123 -11.58 -3.30 -11.85
CA ASN A 123 -12.85 -3.31 -12.57
C ASN A 123 -12.66 -3.50 -14.09
N LYS A 124 -13.77 -3.66 -14.83
CA LYS A 124 -13.79 -3.81 -16.30
C LYS A 124 -13.04 -2.71 -17.06
N ALA A 125 -13.00 -1.49 -16.52
CA ALA A 125 -12.27 -0.37 -17.11
C ALA A 125 -10.77 -0.36 -16.81
N GLY A 126 -10.25 -1.39 -16.12
CA GLY A 126 -8.85 -1.48 -15.69
C GLY A 126 -8.49 -0.53 -14.55
N LYS A 127 -9.47 0.02 -13.82
CA LYS A 127 -9.23 0.89 -12.66
C LYS A 127 -9.04 0.04 -11.41
N LEU A 128 -7.94 0.30 -10.70
CA LEU A 128 -7.65 -0.29 -9.40
C LEU A 128 -8.41 0.42 -8.28
N LYS A 129 -9.00 -0.37 -7.38
CA LYS A 129 -9.59 0.10 -6.12
C LYS A 129 -9.47 -0.96 -5.04
N GLY A 130 -9.43 -0.53 -3.79
CA GLY A 130 -9.57 -1.41 -2.65
C GLY A 130 -10.99 -1.90 -2.47
N LYS A 131 -11.16 -3.18 -2.12
CA LYS A 131 -12.43 -3.73 -1.60
C LYS A 131 -12.21 -4.55 -0.32
N ARG A 132 -13.07 -4.38 0.68
CA ARG A 132 -13.06 -5.22 1.90
C ARG A 132 -13.61 -6.62 1.62
N ILE A 133 -14.62 -6.71 0.75
CA ILE A 133 -15.26 -7.96 0.37
C ILE A 133 -14.50 -8.59 -0.79
N TYR A 134 -13.93 -9.76 -0.55
CA TYR A 134 -13.28 -10.58 -1.56
C TYR A 134 -14.30 -11.03 -2.64
N ASN A 135 -13.89 -11.00 -3.90
CA ASN A 135 -14.65 -11.48 -5.05
C ASN A 135 -13.71 -11.64 -6.24
N GLU A 136 -14.23 -12.13 -7.37
CA GLU A 136 -13.46 -12.38 -8.61
C GLU A 136 -12.68 -11.17 -9.15
N ASN A 137 -13.07 -9.94 -8.83
CA ASN A 137 -12.30 -8.74 -9.23
C ASN A 137 -10.98 -8.60 -8.48
N CYS A 138 -10.80 -9.35 -7.39
CA CYS A 138 -9.62 -9.33 -6.51
C CYS A 138 -8.60 -10.40 -6.89
N ILE A 139 -8.89 -11.18 -7.94
CA ILE A 139 -8.07 -12.31 -8.37
C ILE A 139 -7.18 -11.88 -9.54
N PHE A 140 -5.88 -12.17 -9.39
CA PHE A 140 -4.85 -11.85 -10.37
C PHE A 140 -4.02 -13.09 -10.69
N LYS A 141 -3.42 -13.10 -11.88
CA LYS A 141 -2.38 -14.05 -12.26
C LYS A 141 -1.02 -13.38 -12.16
N GLU A 142 -0.12 -13.95 -11.36
CA GLU A 142 1.30 -13.59 -11.34
C GLU A 142 2.01 -14.18 -12.54
N ILE A 143 2.69 -13.33 -13.29
CA ILE A 143 3.45 -13.69 -14.49
C ILE A 143 4.89 -13.26 -14.26
N PHE A 144 5.80 -14.23 -14.24
CA PHE A 144 7.23 -13.96 -14.26
C PHE A 144 7.64 -13.47 -15.65
N LEU A 145 8.36 -12.35 -15.68
CA LEU A 145 8.85 -11.72 -16.88
C LEU A 145 10.33 -12.06 -17.09
N GLU A 146 10.78 -11.97 -18.33
CA GLU A 146 12.17 -12.28 -18.72
C GLU A 146 13.21 -11.38 -18.05
N ASN A 147 12.81 -10.19 -17.59
CA ASN A 147 13.67 -9.23 -16.90
C ASN A 147 13.71 -9.41 -15.37
N ASN A 148 13.29 -10.57 -14.83
CA ASN A 148 13.21 -10.89 -13.40
C ASN A 148 12.19 -10.05 -12.60
N TYR A 149 11.30 -9.32 -13.27
CA TYR A 149 10.13 -8.71 -12.65
C TYR A 149 8.92 -9.65 -12.72
N SER A 150 7.95 -9.40 -11.87
CA SER A 150 6.61 -9.97 -11.97
C SER A 150 5.63 -8.93 -12.51
N ALA A 151 4.61 -9.39 -13.21
CA ALA A 151 3.42 -8.62 -13.54
C ALA A 151 2.16 -9.35 -13.04
N TYR A 152 1.12 -8.58 -12.71
CA TYR A 152 -0.12 -9.11 -12.17
C TYR A 152 -1.29 -8.76 -13.10
N SER A 153 -1.79 -9.73 -13.86
CA SER A 153 -2.95 -9.54 -14.75
C SER A 153 -4.26 -9.91 -14.07
N SER A 154 -5.34 -9.20 -14.37
CA SER A 154 -6.68 -9.60 -13.93
C SER A 154 -7.09 -10.90 -14.62
N THR A 155 -7.60 -11.86 -13.84
CA THR A 155 -8.16 -13.10 -14.40
C THR A 155 -9.53 -12.89 -15.03
N LYS A 156 -10.28 -11.90 -14.53
CA LYS A 156 -11.66 -11.61 -14.95
C LYS A 156 -11.76 -10.61 -16.09
N TRP A 157 -10.90 -9.59 -16.11
CA TRP A 157 -11.07 -8.44 -17.01
C TRP A 157 -9.98 -8.34 -18.07
N THR A 158 -10.43 -8.20 -19.31
CA THR A 158 -9.61 -7.85 -20.48
C THR A 158 -10.20 -6.63 -21.18
N ASN A 159 -9.39 -5.96 -22.00
CA ASN A 159 -9.84 -4.88 -22.87
C ASN A 159 -9.55 -5.25 -24.33
N ASN A 160 -10.60 -5.57 -25.08
CA ASN A 160 -10.52 -6.04 -26.47
C ASN A 160 -9.52 -7.20 -26.66
N GLY A 161 -9.62 -8.22 -25.80
CA GLY A 161 -8.73 -9.39 -25.80
C GLY A 161 -7.34 -9.13 -25.20
N THR A 162 -7.01 -7.91 -24.81
CA THR A 162 -5.74 -7.59 -24.15
C THR A 162 -5.87 -7.70 -22.63
N GLU A 163 -4.95 -8.40 -21.98
CA GLU A 163 -4.88 -8.52 -20.52
C GLU A 163 -4.72 -7.14 -19.85
N LEU A 164 -5.38 -6.97 -18.70
CA LEU A 164 -5.27 -5.77 -17.88
C LEU A 164 -4.39 -6.05 -16.67
N PHE A 165 -3.42 -5.17 -16.42
CA PHE A 165 -2.40 -5.35 -15.39
C PHE A 165 -2.53 -4.32 -14.28
N ILE A 166 -2.15 -4.70 -13.06
CA ILE A 166 -1.82 -3.74 -12.00
C ILE A 166 -0.70 -2.85 -12.54
N THR A 167 -0.86 -1.52 -12.44
CA THR A 167 0.14 -0.58 -12.95
C THR A 167 0.26 0.66 -12.10
N LEU A 168 1.47 1.19 -11.98
CA LEU A 168 1.79 2.49 -11.41
C LEU A 168 2.49 3.37 -12.45
N SER A 169 2.12 4.65 -12.51
CA SER A 169 2.82 5.66 -13.29
C SER A 169 4.18 5.98 -12.66
N LYS A 170 5.02 6.72 -13.40
CA LYS A 170 6.25 7.34 -12.88
C LYS A 170 6.00 8.25 -11.66
N THR A 171 4.78 8.75 -11.49
CA THR A 171 4.35 9.59 -10.36
C THR A 171 3.71 8.80 -9.22
N GLY A 172 3.78 7.46 -9.25
CA GLY A 172 3.20 6.59 -8.22
C GLY A 172 1.68 6.50 -8.25
N ARG A 173 1.01 7.00 -9.30
CA ARG A 173 -0.46 6.91 -9.39
C ARG A 173 -0.88 5.66 -10.15
N PRO A 174 -1.96 4.98 -9.75
CA PRO A 174 -2.47 3.86 -10.52
C PRO A 174 -2.97 4.36 -11.87
N ILE A 175 -2.58 3.69 -12.94
CA ILE A 175 -3.06 3.99 -14.29
C ILE A 175 -3.96 2.85 -14.77
N ARG A 176 -4.88 3.15 -15.69
CA ARG A 176 -5.72 2.13 -16.30
C ARG A 176 -4.88 1.29 -17.24
N GLY A 177 -5.20 0.00 -17.32
CA GLY A 177 -4.49 -0.88 -18.22
C GLY A 177 -4.60 -0.45 -19.69
N LYS A 178 -3.47 -0.29 -20.39
CA LYS A 178 -3.41 0.04 -21.83
C LYS A 178 -2.89 -1.16 -22.62
N LYS A 179 -3.06 -1.11 -23.94
CA LYS A 179 -2.45 -2.07 -24.88
C LYS A 179 -0.93 -2.12 -24.63
N ASN A 180 -0.36 -3.32 -24.55
CA ASN A 180 1.07 -3.61 -24.28
C ASN A 180 1.56 -3.41 -22.84
N ASN A 181 0.66 -3.37 -21.85
CA ASN A 181 1.07 -3.21 -20.46
C ASN A 181 2.09 -4.23 -19.96
N LYS A 182 2.06 -5.49 -20.43
CA LYS A 182 3.04 -6.53 -20.08
C LYS A 182 4.49 -6.09 -20.37
N ILE A 183 4.69 -5.32 -21.44
CA ILE A 183 6.01 -4.82 -21.87
C ILE A 183 6.38 -3.54 -21.10
N SER A 184 5.39 -2.76 -20.65
CA SER A 184 5.61 -1.50 -19.96
C SER A 184 6.15 -1.70 -18.54
N GLN A 185 7.23 -1.00 -18.20
CA GLN A 185 7.77 -0.92 -16.83
C GLN A 185 6.73 -0.51 -15.79
N SER A 186 5.65 0.20 -16.19
CA SER A 186 4.56 0.55 -15.28
C SER A 186 3.85 -0.66 -14.67
N SER A 187 3.93 -1.85 -15.28
CA SER A 187 3.32 -3.09 -14.77
C SER A 187 4.30 -4.02 -14.07
N HIS A 188 5.57 -3.66 -14.03
CA HIS A 188 6.64 -4.51 -13.52
C HIS A 188 6.83 -4.25 -12.03
N PHE A 189 6.83 -5.32 -11.23
CA PHE A 189 7.03 -5.27 -9.78
C PHE A 189 8.03 -6.34 -9.34
N ILE A 190 8.80 -6.04 -8.30
CA ILE A 190 9.65 -6.99 -7.59
C ILE A 190 8.99 -7.28 -6.24
N PRO A 191 8.60 -8.54 -5.96
CA PRO A 191 8.18 -8.95 -4.63
C PRO A 191 9.37 -8.93 -3.67
N MET A 192 9.44 -7.89 -2.84
CA MET A 192 10.50 -7.73 -1.85
C MET A 192 10.04 -8.26 -0.49
N ASN A 193 10.98 -8.87 0.24
CA ASN A 193 10.77 -9.16 1.66
C ASN A 193 10.69 -7.82 2.43
N CYS A 194 9.80 -7.72 3.43
CA CYS A 194 9.89 -6.62 4.37
C CYS A 194 11.25 -6.76 5.10
N LYS A 195 12.08 -5.71 5.16
CA LYS A 195 13.30 -5.82 5.99
C LYS A 195 12.87 -5.83 7.45
N LYS A 196 13.36 -6.82 8.18
CA LYS A 196 13.43 -6.78 9.65
C LYS A 196 14.29 -5.56 9.98
N GLN A 197 13.75 -4.60 10.73
CA GLN A 197 14.56 -3.47 11.20
C GLN A 197 15.72 -4.03 12.04
N GLU A 198 16.95 -3.75 11.61
CA GLU A 198 18.04 -3.40 12.53
C GLU A 198 17.59 -2.15 13.31
N MET A 199 16.66 -2.34 14.25
CA MET A 199 16.34 -1.41 15.35
C MET A 199 16.72 -2.10 16.65
N MET A 200 17.88 -2.74 16.66
CA MET A 200 18.68 -2.89 17.84
C MET A 200 20.05 -2.39 17.43
N LEU A 201 20.37 -1.16 17.86
CA LEU A 201 21.68 -0.49 17.92
C LEU A 201 21.47 1.01 17.65
N GLU A 202 20.88 1.72 18.62
CA GLU A 202 21.58 2.58 19.58
C GLU A 202 20.74 2.69 20.85
#